data_AF-A0A923BYN9-F1
#
_entry.id   AF-A0A923BYN9-F1
#
_cell.length_a   1.000
_cell.length_b   1.000
_cell.length_c   1.000
_cell.angle_alpha   90.00
_cell.angle_beta   90.00
_cell.angle_gamma   90.00
#
_symmetry.space_group_name_H-M   'P 1'
#
loop_
_entity.id
_entity.type
_entity.pdbx_description
1 polymer ?
#
loop_
_entity_poly.entity_id
_entity_poly.type
_entity_poly.pdbx_seq_one_letter_code
_entity_poly.pdbx_strand_id
1 'polypeptide(L)' 'PAWLGLAYVSLFSMLIGFVFWYRGLAQGGIAAVGQLQLLQPFFGLALAGLLLGETVGWQMIATSAAVVLCVAGARRYAR' A
#
# COMPACT_ATOMS: atom_id res chain seq x y z
N PRO A 1 -5.91 -12.20 24.26
CA PRO A 1 -5.27 -11.21 23.36
C PRO A 1 -5.07 -11.74 21.92
N ALA A 2 -4.32 -12.84 21.73
CA ALA A 2 -4.00 -13.37 20.40
C ALA A 2 -5.24 -13.75 19.56
N TRP A 3 -6.25 -14.39 20.17
CA TRP A 3 -7.51 -14.74 19.52
C TRP A 3 -8.31 -13.52 19.02
N LEU A 4 -8.31 -12.42 19.78
CA LEU A 4 -8.94 -11.17 19.37
C LEU A 4 -8.17 -10.49 18.23
N GLY A 5 -6.83 -10.52 18.26
CA GLY A 5 -5.99 -10.05 17.15
C GLY A 5 -6.23 -10.86 15.87
N LEU A 6 -6.36 -12.19 15.98
CA LEU A 6 -6.72 -13.07 14.88
C LEU A 6 -8.09 -12.72 14.29
N ALA A 7 -9.09 -12.52 15.15
CA ALA A 7 -10.43 -12.11 14.71
C ALA A 7 -10.39 -10.74 13.99
N TYR A 8 -9.65 -9.77 14.52
CA TYR A 8 -9.51 -8.44 13.92
C TYR A 8 -8.83 -8.51 12.54
N VAL A 9 -7.66 -9.16 12.44
CA VAL A 9 -6.91 -9.28 11.18
C VAL A 9 -7.71 -10.04 10.12
N SER A 10 -8.37 -11.14 10.49
CA SER A 10 -9.15 -11.94 9.55
C SER A 10 -10.40 -11.21 9.06
N LEU A 11 -11.14 -10.52 9.94
CA LEU A 11 -12.38 -9.83 9.56
C LEU A 11 -12.13 -8.51 8.84
N PHE A 12 -11.31 -7.62 9.39
CA PHE A 12 -11.13 -6.28 8.81
C PHE A 12 -10.09 -6.29 7.71
N SER A 13 -8.91 -6.85 7.97
CA SER A 13 -7.77 -6.75 7.05
C SER A 13 -7.91 -7.68 5.86
N MET A 14 -8.46 -8.88 6.08
CA MET A 14 -8.62 -9.90 5.04
C MET A 14 -10.04 -9.98 4.48
N LEU A 15 -11.09 -10.15 5.27
CA LEU A 15 -12.44 -10.31 4.71
C LEU A 15 -12.97 -8.98 4.12
N ILE A 16 -13.13 -7.95 4.95
CA ILE A 16 -13.71 -6.67 4.55
C ILE A 16 -12.79 -5.95 3.56
N GLY A 17 -11.49 -5.90 3.85
CA GLY A 17 -10.48 -5.31 2.96
C GLY A 17 -10.52 -5.90 1.55
N PHE A 18 -10.63 -7.24 1.42
CA PHE A 18 -10.71 -7.87 0.10
C PHE A 18 -12.02 -7.57 -0.63
N VAL A 19 -13.15 -7.39 0.07
CA VAL A 19 -14.40 -6.97 -0.60
C VAL A 19 -14.18 -5.63 -1.30
N PHE A 20 -13.63 -4.63 -0.60
CA PHE A 20 -13.31 -3.33 -1.20
C PHE A 20 -12.28 -3.45 -2.32
N TRP A 21 -11.25 -4.28 -2.13
CA TRP A 21 -10.22 -4.52 -3.13
C TRP A 21 -10.81 -5.08 -4.43
N TYR A 22 -11.61 -6.14 -4.35
CA TYR A 22 -12.26 -6.73 -5.51
C TYR A 22 -13.24 -5.79 -6.19
N ARG A 23 -14.01 -5.01 -5.41
CA ARG A 23 -14.88 -3.98 -5.99
C ARG A 23 -14.08 -2.88 -6.69
N GLY A 24 -12.96 -2.45 -6.11
CA GLY A 24 -12.04 -1.49 -6.71
C GLY A 24 -11.44 -2.00 -8.03
N LEU A 25 -11.04 -3.27 -8.06
CA LEU A 25 -10.58 -3.94 -9.29
C LEU A 25 -11.67 -4.02 -10.35
N ALA A 26 -12.91 -4.35 -9.96
CA ALA A 26 -14.04 -4.43 -10.88
C ALA A 26 -14.44 -3.06 -11.46
N GLN A 27 -14.30 -1.98 -10.68
CA GLN A 27 -14.66 -0.62 -11.11
C GLN A 27 -13.55 0.10 -11.87
N GLY A 28 -12.30 0.03 -11.38
CA GLY A 28 -11.16 0.78 -11.93
C GLY A 28 -10.23 -0.03 -12.82
N GLY A 29 -10.39 -1.35 -12.87
CA GLY A 29 -9.49 -2.25 -13.59
C GLY A 29 -8.14 -2.46 -12.90
N ILE A 30 -7.49 -3.58 -13.20
CA ILE A 30 -6.23 -4.00 -12.56
C ILE A 30 -5.12 -2.96 -12.76
N ALA A 31 -5.02 -2.37 -13.95
CA ALA A 31 -3.96 -1.43 -14.30
C ALA A 31 -4.02 -0.12 -13.49
N ALA A 32 -5.21 0.44 -13.24
CA ALA A 32 -5.36 1.67 -12.46
C ALA A 32 -5.18 1.42 -10.96
N VAL A 33 -5.75 0.32 -10.45
CA VAL A 33 -5.59 -0.07 -9.04
C VAL A 33 -4.13 -0.38 -8.70
N GLY A 34 -3.39 -0.99 -9.62
CA GLY A 34 -1.94 -1.20 -9.48
C GLY A 34 -1.14 0.11 -9.42
N GLN A 35 -1.58 1.19 -10.09
CA GLN A 35 -0.95 2.52 -9.93
C GLN A 35 -1.21 3.10 -8.54
N LEU A 36 -2.43 2.96 -8.03
CA LEU A 36 -2.78 3.44 -6.69
C LEU A 36 -1.93 2.75 -5.61
N GLN A 37 -1.57 1.48 -5.79
CA GLN A 37 -0.65 0.78 -4.88
C GLN A 37 0.77 1.37 -4.88
N LEU A 38 1.23 2.03 -5.94
CA LEU A 38 2.53 2.72 -5.92
C LEU A 38 2.52 3.91 -4.96
N LEU A 39 1.35 4.41 -4.56
CA LEU A 39 1.22 5.44 -3.53
C LEU A 39 1.26 4.88 -2.11
N GLN A 40 1.03 3.57 -1.95
CA GLN A 40 0.96 2.91 -0.64
C GLN A 40 2.21 3.12 0.23
N PRO A 41 3.46 3.06 -0.29
CA PRO A 41 4.65 3.30 0.53
C PRO A 41 4.65 4.69 1.16
N PHE A 42 4.22 5.72 0.42
CA PHE A 42 4.20 7.09 0.92
C PHE A 42 3.11 7.30 1.96
N PHE A 43 1.90 6.78 1.72
CA PHE A 43 0.84 6.84 2.72
C PHE A 43 1.17 6.00 3.96
N GLY A 44 1.85 4.87 3.80
CA GLY A 44 2.34 4.06 4.90
C GLY A 44 3.33 4.83 5.78
N LEU A 45 4.33 5.48 5.18
CA LEU A 45 5.28 6.32 5.91
C LEU A 45 4.60 7.54 6.55
N ALA A 46 3.67 8.20 5.85
CA ALA A 46 2.92 9.33 6.40
C ALA A 46 2.08 8.92 7.61
N LEU A 47 1.37 7.79 7.54
CA LEU A 47 0.59 7.25 8.65
C LEU A 47 1.49 6.79 9.81
N ALA A 48 2.65 6.19 9.53
CA ALA A 48 3.63 5.85 10.56
C ALA A 48 4.11 7.09 11.32
N GLY A 49 4.45 8.16 10.60
CA GLY A 49 4.86 9.42 11.22
C GLY A 49 3.74 10.14 11.97
N LEU A 50 2.54 10.22 11.39
CA LEU A 50 1.42 10.98 11.96
C LEU A 50 0.68 10.24 13.09
N LEU A 51 0.49 8.93 12.95
CA LEU A 51 -0.36 8.14 13.84
C LEU A 51 0.45 7.38 14.90
N LEU A 52 1.62 6.86 14.52
CA LEU A 52 2.51 6.12 15.44
C LEU A 52 3.63 7.01 16.01
N GLY A 53 3.83 8.22 15.48
CA GLY A 53 4.87 9.14 15.93
C GLY A 53 6.29 8.69 15.55
N GLU A 54 6.42 7.77 14.58
CA GLU A 54 7.72 7.25 14.19
C GLU A 54 8.52 8.29 13.41
N THR A 55 9.83 8.34 13.64
CA THR A 55 10.72 9.24 12.91
C THR A 55 10.89 8.77 11.48
N VAL A 56 10.16 9.38 10.55
CA VAL A 56 10.31 9.11 9.11
C VAL A 56 11.62 9.72 8.63
N GLY A 57 12.67 8.89 8.58
CA GLY A 57 13.97 9.31 8.10
C GLY A 57 13.99 9.60 6.61
N TRP A 58 14.85 10.53 6.18
CA TRP A 58 15.03 10.87 4.76
C TRP A 58 15.36 9.65 3.89
N GLN A 59 16.08 8.67 4.43
CA GLN A 59 16.40 7.41 3.76
C GLN A 59 15.16 6.61 3.37
N MET A 60 14.13 6.54 4.24
CA MET A 60 12.89 5.78 3.96
C MET A 60 12.11 6.38 2.79
N ILE A 61 12.06 7.71 2.74
CA ILE A 61 11.43 8.47 1.65
C ILE A 61 12.23 8.26 0.35
N ALA A 62 13.57 8.39 0.42
CA ALA A 62 14.45 8.21 -0.73
C ALA A 62 14.34 6.79 -1.32
N THR A 63 14.32 5.74 -0.49
CA THR A 63 14.15 4.36 -0.94
C THR A 63 12.76 4.12 -1.54
N SER A 64 11.70 4.66 -0.93
CA SER A 64 10.34 4.56 -1.46
C SER A 64 10.23 5.23 -2.84
N ALA A 65 10.83 6.41 -3.00
CA ALA A 65 10.90 7.09 -4.29
C ALA A 65 11.72 6.29 -5.32
N ALA A 66 12.86 5.72 -4.92
CA ALA A 66 13.70 4.90 -5.79
C ALA A 66 12.95 3.65 -6.29
N VAL A 67 12.22 2.95 -5.43
CA VAL A 67 11.39 1.79 -5.82
C VAL A 67 10.33 2.21 -6.85
N VAL A 68 9.65 3.33 -6.62
CA VAL A 68 8.63 3.84 -7.55
C VAL A 68 9.24 4.21 -8.91
N LEU A 69 10.42 4.85 -8.92
CA LEU A 69 11.17 5.16 -10.14
C LEU A 69 11.60 3.88 -10.88
N CYS A 70 12.09 2.87 -10.16
CA CYS A 70 12.44 1.58 -10.75
C CYS A 70 11.22 0.89 -11.38
N VAL A 71 10.08 0.86 -10.69
CA VAL A 71 8.84 0.27 -11.21
C VAL A 71 8.30 1.06 -12.41
N ALA A 72 8.35 2.40 -12.34
CA ALA A 72 7.95 3.25 -13.46
C ALA A 72 8.85 3.03 -14.68
N GLY A 73 10.17 2.92 -14.47
CA GLY A 73 11.14 2.56 -15.51
C GLY A 73 10.83 1.19 -16.10
N ALA A 74 10.75 0.14 -15.27
CA ALA A 74 10.45 -1.21 -15.73
C ALA A 74 9.15 -1.28 -16.54
N ARG A 75 8.09 -0.58 -16.12
CA ARG A 75 6.82 -0.51 -16.87
C ARG A 75 6.91 0.27 -18.17
N ARG A 76 7.84 1.24 -18.27
CA ARG A 76 8.10 1.98 -19.51
C ARG A 76 8.88 1.13 -20.53
N TYR A 77 9.79 0.26 -20.08
CA TYR A 77 10.58 -0.62 -20.95
C TYR A 77 9.95 -2.00 -21.23
N ALA A 78 8.94 -2.40 -20.46
CA ALA A 78 8.16 -3.61 -20.70
C ALA A 78 7.03 -3.40 -21.74
N ARG A 79 6.86 -2.19 -22.25
CA ARG A 79 6.04 -1.86 -23.43
C ARG A 79 6.93 -1.80 -24.65
#